data_AF-A0A2D9CEF1-F1
#
_entry.id   AF-A0A2D9CEF1-F1
#
_cell.length_a   1.000
_cell.length_b   1.000
_cell.length_c   1.000
_cell.angle_alpha   90.00
_cell.angle_beta   90.00
_cell.angle_gamma   90.00
#
_symmetry.space_group_name_H-M   'P 1'
#
loop_
_entity.id
_entity.type
_entity.pdbx_description
1 polymer ?
#
loop_
_entity_poly.entity_id
_entity_poly.type
_entity_poly.pdbx_seq_one_letter_code
_entity_poly.pdbx_strand_id
1 'polypeptide(L)' 'MEGLIRKIIVGRDPKNGMAYYVGMRAGSGNVSAIVEDERTLVKHGKKRYLVYIENEDGNVLWKAIDEMPCVLEFDLSF' A
#
# COMPACT_ATOMS: atom_id res chain seq x y z
N MET A 1 -7.48 -11.35 -2.96
CA MET A 1 -7.56 -10.73 -4.31
C MET A 1 -6.27 -11.10 -5.03
N GLU A 2 -6.33 -11.78 -6.18
CA GLU A 2 -5.12 -12.15 -6.92
C GLU A 2 -4.70 -10.98 -7.84
N GLY A 3 -3.65 -10.28 -7.44
CA GLY A 3 -3.05 -9.18 -8.21
C GLY A 3 -2.11 -8.35 -7.34
N LEU A 4 -0.95 -7.98 -7.87
CA LEU A 4 0.01 -7.14 -7.14
C LEU A 4 -0.49 -5.68 -7.16
N ILE A 5 -0.74 -5.10 -5.97
CA ILE A 5 -1.14 -3.69 -5.86
C ILE A 5 0.04 -2.82 -6.29
N ARG A 6 -0.14 -2.05 -7.36
CA ARG A 6 0.88 -1.14 -7.91
C ARG A 6 0.78 0.26 -7.38
N LYS A 7 -0.43 0.69 -7.04
CA LYS A 7 -0.70 2.00 -6.49
C LYS A 7 -1.91 1.97 -5.57
N ILE A 8 -1.82 2.76 -4.51
CA ILE A 8 -2.90 3.01 -3.56
C ILE A 8 -3.09 4.52 -3.43
N ILE A 9 -4.33 4.97 -3.52
CA ILE A 9 -4.74 6.35 -3.26
C ILE A 9 -5.59 6.35 -2.01
N VAL A 10 -5.13 7.04 -0.96
CA VAL A 10 -5.77 7.09 0.36
C VAL A 10 -6.57 8.37 0.50
N GLY A 11 -7.87 8.24 0.74
CA GLY A 11 -8.80 9.37 0.90
C GLY A 11 -10.17 9.08 0.30
N ARG A 12 -11.19 9.83 0.74
CA ARG A 12 -12.56 9.71 0.21
C ARG A 12 -12.67 10.18 -1.23
N ASP A 13 -11.92 11.22 -1.58
CA ASP A 13 -11.83 11.75 -2.93
C ASP A 13 -10.44 11.39 -3.51
N PRO A 14 -10.38 10.48 -4.50
CA PRO A 14 -9.12 10.07 -5.10
C PRO A 14 -8.34 11.22 -5.76
N LYS A 15 -9.02 12.29 -6.21
CA LYS A 15 -8.37 13.44 -6.86
C LYS A 15 -7.51 14.23 -5.87
N ASN A 16 -7.94 14.29 -4.61
CA ASN A 16 -7.27 14.99 -3.51
C ASN A 16 -6.63 14.02 -2.49
N GLY A 17 -6.64 12.71 -2.80
CA GLY A 17 -6.12 11.66 -1.94
C GLY A 17 -4.60 11.56 -1.98
N MET A 18 -4.02 10.95 -0.96
CA MET A 18 -2.58 10.72 -0.91
C MET A 18 -2.22 9.43 -1.66
N ALA A 19 -1.41 9.55 -2.71
CA ALA A 19 -1.02 8.43 -3.54
C ALA A 19 0.35 7.84 -3.13
N TYR A 20 0.44 6.52 -3.15
CA TYR A 20 1.70 5.76 -3.10
C TYR A 20 1.70 4.75 -4.24
N TYR A 21 2.82 4.60 -4.93
CA TYR A 21 2.98 3.62 -5.99
C TYR A 21 4.35 2.96 -5.93
N VAL A 22 4.46 1.71 -6.38
CA VAL A 22 5.72 0.95 -6.41
C VAL A 22 6.75 1.71 -7.26
N GLY A 23 7.94 1.93 -6.70
CA GLY A 23 9.02 2.74 -7.28
C GLY A 23 8.98 4.22 -6.90
N MET A 24 7.92 4.69 -6.22
CA MET A 24 7.86 6.06 -5.68
C MET A 24 8.91 6.26 -4.59
N ARG A 25 9.66 7.37 -4.63
CA ARG A 25 10.54 7.76 -3.53
C ARG A 25 9.71 8.09 -2.28
N ALA A 26 10.03 7.44 -1.16
CA ALA A 26 9.34 7.60 0.11
C ALA A 26 10.30 7.36 1.28
N GLY A 27 10.29 8.26 2.28
CA GLY A 27 11.23 8.19 3.39
C GLY A 27 12.69 8.22 2.91
N SER A 28 13.50 7.26 3.38
CA SER A 28 14.90 7.08 2.97
C SER A 28 15.09 6.17 1.75
N GLY A 29 14.02 5.68 1.12
CA GLY A 29 14.07 4.68 0.07
C GLY A 29 13.01 4.85 -1.02
N ASN A 30 12.65 3.75 -1.66
CA ASN A 30 11.56 3.69 -2.64
C ASN A 30 10.51 2.67 -2.20
N VAL A 31 9.24 2.94 -2.48
CA VAL A 31 8.15 1.99 -2.22
C VAL A 31 8.42 0.70 -2.99
N SER A 32 8.62 -0.39 -2.26
CA SER A 32 8.96 -1.70 -2.83
C SER A 32 7.73 -2.60 -2.94
N ALA A 33 6.79 -2.50 -2.00
CA ALA A 33 5.56 -3.29 -2.01
C ALA A 33 4.39 -2.56 -1.34
N ILE A 34 3.20 -2.81 -1.85
CA ILE A 34 1.93 -2.43 -1.23
C ILE A 34 1.11 -3.72 -1.10
N VAL A 35 0.68 -4.05 0.12
CA VAL A 35 -0.02 -5.32 0.39
C VAL A 35 -1.24 -5.09 1.27
N GLU A 36 -2.28 -5.89 1.06
CA GLU A 36 -3.40 -6.00 1.99
C GLU A 36 -3.01 -6.91 3.16
N ASP A 37 -3.24 -6.45 4.40
CA ASP A 37 -3.02 -7.27 5.59
C ASP A 37 -4.27 -8.11 5.87
N GLU A 38 -4.40 -9.21 5.14
CA GLU A 38 -5.51 -10.16 5.28
C GLU A 38 -5.60 -10.75 6.70
N ARG A 39 -4.47 -10.87 7.40
CA ARG A 39 -4.45 -11.39 8.78
C ARG A 39 -5.17 -10.44 9.73
N THR A 40 -4.92 -9.14 9.62
CA THR A 40 -5.63 -8.13 10.41
C THR A 40 -7.12 -8.13 10.08
N LEU A 41 -7.50 -8.29 8.80
CA LEU A 41 -8.89 -8.40 8.38
C LEU A 41 -9.58 -9.61 9.03
N VAL A 42 -8.99 -10.81 8.94
CA VAL A 42 -9.58 -12.04 9.50
C VAL A 42 -9.67 -12.00 11.02
N LYS A 43 -8.61 -11.54 11.70
CA LYS A 43 -8.54 -11.58 13.17
C LYS A 43 -9.35 -10.48 13.85
N HIS A 44 -9.44 -9.30 13.22
CA HIS A 44 -9.98 -8.10 13.85
C HIS A 44 -11.15 -7.47 13.10
N GLY A 45 -11.52 -7.97 11.92
CA GLY A 45 -12.56 -7.38 11.08
C GLY A 45 -12.20 -6.02 10.51
N LYS A 46 -10.91 -5.65 10.53
CA LYS A 46 -10.44 -4.32 10.14
C LYS A 46 -9.59 -4.37 8.88
N LYS A 47 -9.93 -3.53 7.91
CA LYS A 47 -9.15 -3.43 6.67
C LYS A 47 -7.88 -2.61 6.91
N ARG A 48 -6.75 -3.17 6.50
CA ARG A 48 -5.43 -2.54 6.59
C ARG A 48 -4.63 -2.80 5.32
N TYR A 49 -3.91 -1.78 4.87
CA TYR A 49 -2.86 -1.93 3.86
C TYR A 49 -1.51 -1.54 4.45
N LEU A 50 -0.46 -2.22 4.02
CA LEU A 50 0.91 -1.99 4.42
C LEU A 50 1.72 -1.51 3.21
N VAL A 51 2.46 -0.44 3.38
CA VAL A 51 3.40 0.10 2.39
C VAL A 51 4.82 -0.14 2.91
N TYR A 52 5.59 -0.91 2.15
CA TYR A 52 7.00 -1.18 2.42
C TYR A 52 7.86 -0.29 1.53
N ILE A 53 9.02 0.11 2.05
CA ILE A 53 10.07 0.74 1.27
C ILE A 53 11.32 -0.13 1.31
N GLU A 54 12.11 -0.07 0.25
CA GLU A 54 13.45 -0.63 0.18
C GLU A 54 14.47 0.52 0.28
N ASN A 55 15.44 0.35 1.19
CA ASN A 55 16.58 1.25 1.38
C ASN A 55 17.87 0.43 1.57
N GLU A 56 18.96 1.08 1.97
CA GLU A 56 20.27 0.42 2.15
C GLU A 56 20.24 -0.71 3.20
N ASP A 57 19.33 -0.64 4.17
CA ASP A 57 19.16 -1.65 5.23
C ASP A 57 18.20 -2.79 4.81
N GLY A 58 17.62 -2.72 3.60
CA GLY A 58 16.68 -3.70 3.05
C GLY A 58 15.23 -3.23 3.05
N ASN A 59 14.30 -4.19 3.11
CA ASN A 59 12.86 -3.93 3.08
C ASN A 59 12.30 -3.64 4.47
N VAL A 60 11.72 -2.46 4.65
CA VAL A 60 11.15 -2.00 5.92
C VAL A 60 9.69 -1.57 5.77
N LEU A 61 8.87 -1.87 6.79
CA LEU A 61 7.51 -1.36 6.85
C LEU A 61 7.55 0.16 7.07
N TRP A 62 7.04 0.92 6.11
CA TRP A 62 7.06 2.38 6.17
C TRP A 62 5.74 2.98 6.63
N LYS A 63 4.62 2.41 6.19
CA LYS A 63 3.29 2.93 6.53
C LYS A 63 2.27 1.83 6.66
N ALA A 64 1.42 1.94 7.68
CA ALA A 64 0.16 1.22 7.79
C ALA A 64 -1.00 2.19 7.51
N ILE A 65 -1.95 1.75 6.70
CA ILE A 65 -3.17 2.48 6.36
C ILE A 65 -4.34 1.70 6.95
N ASP A 66 -4.85 2.17 8.07
CA ASP A 66 -5.90 1.53 8.86
C ASP A 66 -7.27 2.14 8.57
N GLU A 67 -8.24 1.33 8.15
CA GLU A 67 -9.68 1.70 8.06
C GLU A 67 -9.97 2.97 7.23
N MET A 68 -9.09 3.30 6.28
CA MET A 68 -9.26 4.44 5.39
C MET A 68 -9.89 4.05 4.05
N PRO A 69 -10.73 4.92 3.45
CA PRO A 69 -11.17 4.76 2.08
C PRO A 69 -9.97 4.82 1.14
N CYS A 70 -9.86 3.82 0.27
CA CYS A 70 -8.73 3.65 -0.64
C CYS A 70 -9.19 3.25 -2.03
N VAL A 71 -8.51 3.75 -3.06
CA VAL A 71 -8.58 3.23 -4.43
C VAL A 71 -7.28 2.48 -4.73
N LEU A 72 -7.39 1.28 -5.28
CA LEU A 72 -6.26 0.42 -5.63
C LEU A 72 -6.14 0.31 -7.16
N GLU A 73 -4.92 0.39 -7.65
CA GLU A 73 -4.58 0.05 -9.04
C GLU A 73 -3.63 -1.17 -9.01
N PHE A 74 -3.95 -2.18 -9.82
CA PHE A 74 -3.23 -3.45 -9.88
C PHE A 74 -2.42 -3.56 -11.18
N ASP A 75 -1.33 -4.34 -11.14
CA ASP A 75 -0.67 -4.78 -12.37
C ASP A 75 -1.54 -5.86 -13.03
N LEU A 76 -2.09 -5.57 -14.21
CA LEU A 76 -2.91 -6.50 -15.00
C LEU A 76 -2.12 -7.07 -16.18
N SER A 77 -0.82 -7.30 -15.99
CA SER A 77 -0.02 -8.05 -16.96
C SER A 77 -0.41 -9.54 -16.87
N PHE A 78 -1.30 -9.98 -17.76
CA PHE A 78 -1.72 -11.38 -17.95
C PHE A 78 -0.92 -12.08 -19.05
#